data_AF-A0A419ECQ2-F1
#
_entry.id   AF-A0A419ECQ2-F1
#
_cell.length_a   1.000
_cell.length_b   1.000
_cell.length_c   1.000
_cell.angle_alpha   90.00
_cell.angle_beta   90.00
_cell.angle_gamma   90.00
#
_symmetry.space_group_name_H-M   'P 1'
#
loop_
_entity.id
_entity.type
_entity.pdbx_description
1 polymer ?
#
loop_
_entity_poly.entity_id
_entity_poly.type
_entity_poly.pdbx_seq_one_letter_code
_entity_poly.pdbx_strand_id
1 'polypeptide(L)'
;MAKPSKPVSEPEVTPAPVNVDILAGHYQKTFEVTNENLKERNKIFVLLVLTAGIGLMLLLRVPTADALIVAAIAKFLGITDETAKATLQTSFPFHILLSGFLVVMFYFIQRLYSTNLSVMRNFMYLGALEKEIRGHMHLPTDSIAFTREGGFYWGKRRMMQKASKWLYIIVLFIILIPFIAFKIQADFNPENLAWPTWIILTVDVIVSLMTISYWWEYSYSSINLDKPKMSAEKTG
;
A
#
# COMPACT_ATOMS: atom_id res chain seq x y z
N MET A 1 72.54 11.94 -14.70
CA MET A 1 71.18 12.49 -14.91
C MET A 1 70.35 11.44 -15.62
N ALA A 2 69.47 10.75 -14.89
CA ALA A 2 68.58 9.73 -15.45
C ALA A 2 67.30 10.39 -15.99
N LYS A 3 66.89 10.04 -17.22
CA LYS A 3 65.65 10.52 -17.85
C LYS A 3 64.44 9.95 -17.09
N PRO A 4 63.42 10.75 -16.76
CA PRO A 4 62.20 10.23 -16.15
C PRO A 4 61.42 9.41 -17.18
N SER A 5 61.05 8.18 -16.78
CA SER A 5 60.17 7.31 -17.56
C SER A 5 58.77 7.91 -17.64
N LYS A 6 58.18 7.89 -18.84
CA LYS A 6 56.78 8.30 -19.05
C LYS A 6 55.85 7.39 -18.26
N PRO A 7 54.79 7.93 -17.63
CA PRO A 7 53.75 7.11 -17.02
C PRO A 7 53.06 6.29 -18.11
N VAL A 8 52.98 4.98 -17.88
CA VAL A 8 52.20 4.04 -18.70
C VAL A 8 50.73 4.44 -18.53
N SER A 9 50.10 4.90 -19.60
CA SER A 9 48.66 5.15 -19.63
C SER A 9 47.93 3.85 -19.33
N GLU A 10 47.11 3.84 -18.28
CA GLU A 10 46.20 2.73 -17.99
C GLU A 10 45.34 2.43 -19.24
N PRO A 11 45.15 1.16 -19.61
CA PRO A 11 44.30 0.82 -20.72
C PRO A 11 42.88 1.30 -20.43
N GLU A 12 42.36 2.12 -21.34
CA GLU A 12 40.97 2.55 -21.36
C GLU A 12 40.08 1.31 -21.45
N VAL A 13 39.52 0.88 -20.32
CA VAL A 13 38.60 -0.25 -20.25
C VAL A 13 37.32 0.20 -20.93
N THR A 14 37.22 -0.09 -22.23
CA THR A 14 35.99 0.13 -22.99
C THR A 14 34.93 -0.79 -22.38
N PRO A 15 33.84 -0.26 -21.81
CA PRO A 15 32.80 -1.11 -21.24
C PRO A 15 32.25 -2.03 -22.34
N ALA A 16 32.04 -3.30 -21.99
CA ALA A 16 31.51 -4.30 -22.91
C ALA A 16 30.19 -3.79 -23.54
N PRO A 17 29.92 -4.09 -24.83
CA PRO A 17 28.73 -3.60 -25.50
C PRO A 17 27.49 -4.10 -24.78
N VAL A 18 26.75 -3.17 -24.16
CA VAL A 18 25.50 -3.48 -23.49
C VAL A 18 24.48 -3.90 -24.55
N ASN A 19 23.93 -5.10 -24.40
CA ASN A 19 22.92 -5.60 -25.32
C ASN A 19 21.59 -4.89 -25.04
N VAL A 20 21.23 -3.96 -25.93
CA VAL A 20 20.01 -3.14 -25.83
C VAL A 20 18.74 -3.99 -25.78
N ASP A 21 18.71 -5.16 -26.42
CA ASP A 21 17.56 -6.06 -26.39
C ASP A 21 17.33 -6.64 -24.98
N ILE A 22 18.42 -6.91 -24.25
CA ILE A 22 18.35 -7.37 -22.86
C ILE A 22 17.79 -6.26 -21.96
N LEU A 23 18.27 -5.03 -22.12
CA LEU A 23 17.75 -3.88 -21.37
C LEU A 23 16.27 -3.60 -21.67
N ALA A 24 15.88 -3.63 -22.96
CA ALA A 24 14.50 -3.44 -23.38
C ALA A 24 13.59 -4.56 -22.83
N GLY A 25 14.05 -5.81 -22.87
CA GLY A 25 13.37 -6.95 -22.26
C GLY A 25 13.21 -6.79 -20.74
N HIS A 26 14.25 -6.33 -20.05
CA HIS A 26 14.21 -6.08 -18.60
C HIS A 26 13.27 -4.92 -18.24
N TYR A 27 13.26 -3.85 -19.03
CA TYR A 27 12.32 -2.74 -18.91
C TYR A 27 10.87 -3.24 -19.03
N GLN A 28 10.57 -3.98 -20.10
CA GLN A 28 9.24 -4.54 -20.32
C GLN A 28 8.81 -5.45 -19.17
N LYS A 29 9.71 -6.30 -18.66
CA LYS A 29 9.36 -7.20 -17.56
C LYS A 29 9.11 -6.45 -16.25
N THR A 30 9.92 -5.44 -15.97
CA THR A 30 9.75 -4.58 -14.79
C THR A 30 8.43 -3.80 -14.87
N PHE A 31 8.05 -3.35 -16.06
CA PHE A 31 6.76 -2.69 -16.30
C PHE A 31 5.58 -3.62 -16.00
N GLU A 32 5.62 -4.86 -16.48
CA GLU A 32 4.57 -5.85 -16.19
C GLU A 32 4.37 -6.06 -14.69
N VAL A 33 5.46 -6.28 -13.95
CA VAL A 33 5.44 -6.44 -12.48
C VAL A 33 4.88 -5.19 -11.79
N THR A 34 5.24 -4.00 -12.29
CA THR A 34 4.75 -2.72 -11.74
C THR A 34 3.25 -2.56 -11.93
N ASN A 35 2.74 -2.95 -13.10
CA ASN A 35 1.32 -2.92 -13.40
C ASN A 35 0.54 -3.94 -12.56
N GLU A 36 1.09 -5.13 -12.32
CA GLU A 36 0.52 -6.11 -11.40
C GLU A 36 0.43 -5.56 -9.97
N ASN A 37 1.51 -4.94 -9.47
CA ASN A 37 1.54 -4.31 -8.14
C ASN A 37 0.54 -3.15 -8.04
N LEU A 38 0.32 -2.37 -9.11
CA LEU A 38 -0.71 -1.33 -9.14
C LEU A 38 -2.12 -1.91 -9.02
N LYS A 39 -2.42 -3.02 -9.71
CA LYS A 39 -3.70 -3.71 -9.59
C LYS A 39 -3.89 -4.28 -8.18
N GLU A 40 -2.85 -4.91 -7.63
CA GLU A 40 -2.87 -5.44 -6.27
C GLU A 40 -3.14 -4.32 -5.25
N ARG A 41 -2.46 -3.17 -5.37
CA ARG A 41 -2.69 -2.00 -4.51
C ARG A 41 -4.16 -1.57 -4.50
N ASN A 42 -4.79 -1.50 -5.67
CA ASN A 42 -6.20 -1.12 -5.77
C ASN A 42 -7.12 -2.18 -5.14
N LYS A 43 -6.82 -3.47 -5.34
CA LYS A 43 -7.56 -4.56 -4.71
C LYS A 43 -7.47 -4.50 -3.19
N ILE A 44 -6.28 -4.31 -2.64
CA ILE A 44 -6.06 -4.17 -1.19
C ILE A 44 -6.81 -2.96 -0.64
N PHE A 45 -6.76 -1.81 -1.35
CA PHE A 45 -7.52 -0.63 -0.94
C PHE A 45 -9.02 -0.92 -0.82
N VAL A 46 -9.61 -1.57 -1.83
CA VAL A 46 -11.05 -1.92 -1.80
C VAL A 46 -11.35 -2.89 -0.66
N LEU A 47 -10.51 -3.91 -0.46
CA LEU A 47 -10.67 -4.85 0.66
C LEU A 47 -10.59 -4.15 2.01
N LEU A 48 -9.63 -3.24 2.19
CA LEU A 48 -9.50 -2.45 3.41
C LEU A 48 -10.74 -1.58 3.66
N VAL A 49 -11.28 -0.93 2.62
CA VAL A 49 -12.50 -0.13 2.74
C VAL A 49 -13.69 -0.99 3.13
N LEU A 50 -13.86 -2.16 2.52
CA LEU A 50 -14.94 -3.09 2.85
C LEU A 50 -14.81 -3.62 4.27
N THR A 51 -13.62 -4.08 4.67
CA THR A 51 -13.37 -4.60 6.02
C THR A 51 -13.58 -3.51 7.08
N ALA A 52 -13.06 -2.30 6.87
CA ALA A 52 -13.27 -1.18 7.78
C ALA A 52 -14.74 -0.77 7.87
N GLY A 53 -15.44 -0.71 6.72
CA GLY A 53 -16.87 -0.37 6.66
C GLY A 53 -17.73 -1.38 7.41
N ILE A 54 -17.52 -2.68 7.18
CA ILE A 54 -18.23 -3.75 7.91
C ILE A 54 -17.91 -3.68 9.40
N GLY A 55 -16.62 -3.54 9.76
CA GLY A 55 -16.20 -3.40 11.15
C GLY A 55 -16.87 -2.22 11.85
N LEU A 56 -16.96 -1.07 11.17
CA LEU A 56 -17.61 0.12 11.71
C LEU A 56 -19.12 -0.07 11.88
N MET A 57 -19.81 -0.75 10.94
CA MET A 57 -21.23 -1.07 11.08
C MET A 57 -21.51 -1.96 12.31
N LEU A 58 -20.66 -2.94 12.56
CA LEU A 58 -20.76 -3.80 13.74
C LEU A 58 -20.47 -3.05 15.04
N LEU A 59 -19.46 -2.18 15.01
CA LEU A 59 -19.08 -1.37 16.15
C LEU A 59 -20.19 -0.39 16.54
N LEU A 60 -20.89 0.17 15.54
CA LEU A 60 -22.06 1.03 15.72
C LEU A 60 -23.36 0.27 16.05
N ARG A 61 -23.30 -1.07 16.19
CA ARG A 61 -24.45 -1.93 16.53
C ARG A 61 -25.65 -1.72 15.59
N VAL A 62 -25.39 -1.60 14.30
CA VAL A 62 -26.47 -1.49 13.31
C VAL A 62 -27.28 -2.79 13.34
N PRO A 63 -28.59 -2.77 13.71
CA PRO A 63 -29.34 -4.00 14.00
C PRO A 63 -29.36 -5.02 12.84
N THR A 64 -29.41 -4.51 11.61
CA THR A 64 -29.38 -5.35 10.40
C THR A 64 -28.02 -5.98 10.14
N ALA A 65 -26.91 -5.33 10.54
CA ALA A 65 -25.56 -5.87 10.37
C ALA A 65 -25.29 -7.00 11.36
N ASP A 66 -25.66 -6.81 12.64
CA ASP A 66 -25.52 -7.83 13.68
C ASP A 66 -26.31 -9.09 13.33
N ALA A 67 -27.56 -8.94 12.89
CA ALA A 67 -28.40 -10.05 12.46
C ALA A 67 -27.82 -10.81 11.24
N LEU A 68 -27.24 -10.09 10.28
CA LEU A 68 -26.67 -10.69 9.08
C LEU A 68 -25.40 -11.51 9.39
N ILE A 69 -24.54 -11.02 10.30
CA ILE A 69 -23.37 -11.78 10.74
C ILE A 69 -23.78 -13.02 11.53
N VAL A 70 -24.73 -12.89 12.46
CA VAL A 70 -25.22 -14.04 13.22
C VAL A 70 -25.84 -15.08 12.28
N ALA A 71 -26.62 -14.65 11.27
CA ALA A 71 -27.18 -15.55 10.26
C ALA A 71 -26.10 -16.23 9.40
N ALA A 72 -25.05 -15.50 9.01
CA ALA A 72 -23.93 -16.06 8.25
C ALA A 72 -23.15 -17.10 9.06
N ILE A 73 -22.89 -16.82 10.34
CA ILE A 73 -22.21 -17.75 11.26
C ILE A 73 -23.08 -18.96 11.55
N ALA A 74 -24.38 -18.77 11.82
CA ALA A 74 -25.31 -19.86 12.04
C ALA A 74 -25.36 -20.79 10.81
N LYS A 75 -25.42 -20.22 9.60
CA LYS A 75 -25.35 -20.99 8.35
C LYS A 75 -24.02 -21.74 8.21
N PHE A 76 -22.90 -21.11 8.53
CA PHE A 76 -21.57 -21.72 8.45
C PHE A 76 -21.41 -22.89 9.44
N LEU A 77 -21.97 -22.76 10.64
CA LEU A 77 -21.96 -23.79 11.68
C LEU A 77 -23.07 -24.83 11.53
N GLY A 78 -23.94 -24.72 10.50
CA GLY A 78 -25.05 -25.64 10.27
C GLY A 78 -26.18 -25.54 11.30
N ILE A 79 -26.30 -24.42 12.01
CA ILE A 79 -27.34 -24.18 13.01
C ILE A 79 -28.64 -23.80 12.30
N THR A 80 -29.61 -24.72 12.33
CA THR A 80 -30.93 -24.55 11.70
C THR A 80 -32.02 -24.11 12.67
N ASP A 81 -31.84 -24.32 13.97
CA ASP A 81 -32.79 -23.97 15.02
C ASP A 81 -32.84 -22.45 15.28
N GLU A 82 -34.05 -21.88 15.26
CA GLU A 82 -34.30 -20.46 15.51
C GLU A 82 -34.01 -20.07 16.96
N THR A 83 -34.19 -20.98 17.92
CA THR A 83 -33.88 -20.69 19.33
C THR A 83 -32.38 -20.56 19.54
N ALA A 84 -31.59 -21.46 18.93
CA ALA A 84 -30.13 -21.40 18.95
C ALA A 84 -29.57 -20.14 18.26
N LYS A 85 -30.20 -19.69 17.17
CA LYS A 85 -29.86 -18.41 16.51
C LYS A 85 -30.10 -17.20 17.41
N ALA A 86 -31.24 -17.17 18.11
CA ALA A 86 -31.57 -16.09 19.05
C ALA A 86 -30.58 -16.04 20.23
N THR A 87 -30.22 -17.20 20.79
CA THR A 87 -29.18 -17.28 21.84
C THR A 87 -27.82 -16.83 21.32
N LEU A 88 -27.45 -17.22 20.09
CA LEU A 88 -26.22 -16.79 19.47
C LEU A 88 -26.18 -15.26 19.33
N GLN A 89 -27.28 -14.63 18.91
CA GLN A 89 -27.34 -13.18 18.77
C GLN A 89 -27.05 -12.42 20.07
N THR A 90 -27.50 -12.95 21.21
CA THR A 90 -27.29 -12.31 22.52
C THR A 90 -25.92 -12.63 23.13
N SER A 91 -25.37 -13.80 22.86
CA SER A 91 -24.16 -14.30 23.53
C SER A 91 -22.90 -14.22 22.67
N PHE A 92 -23.01 -13.76 21.42
CA PHE A 92 -21.87 -13.71 20.51
C PHE A 92 -20.81 -12.69 20.98
N PRO A 93 -19.52 -13.07 21.09
CA PRO A 93 -18.46 -12.19 21.55
C PRO A 93 -18.01 -11.22 20.44
N PHE A 94 -18.88 -10.25 20.11
CA PHE A 94 -18.62 -9.25 19.06
C PHE A 94 -17.32 -8.47 19.27
N HIS A 95 -16.92 -8.25 20.53
CA HIS A 95 -15.66 -7.56 20.86
C HIS A 95 -14.44 -8.31 20.30
N ILE A 96 -14.38 -9.65 20.45
CA ILE A 96 -13.30 -10.49 19.90
C ILE A 96 -13.30 -10.43 18.38
N LEU A 97 -14.49 -10.51 17.76
CA LEU A 97 -14.62 -10.41 16.32
C LEU A 97 -14.07 -9.07 15.82
N LEU A 98 -14.43 -7.96 16.48
CA LEU A 98 -13.94 -6.62 16.15
C LEU A 98 -12.42 -6.47 16.30
N SER A 99 -11.80 -7.10 17.32
CA SER A 99 -10.34 -7.19 17.43
C SER A 99 -9.73 -7.95 16.24
N GLY A 100 -10.39 -9.03 15.79
CA GLY A 100 -10.02 -9.73 14.56
C GLY A 100 -10.07 -8.83 13.31
N PHE A 101 -11.13 -8.01 13.18
CA PHE A 101 -11.22 -7.00 12.11
C PHE A 101 -10.06 -6.01 12.17
N LEU A 102 -9.71 -5.51 13.36
CA LEU A 102 -8.59 -4.59 13.54
C LEU A 102 -7.25 -5.20 13.08
N VAL A 103 -6.98 -6.47 13.42
CA VAL A 103 -5.78 -7.19 12.97
C VAL A 103 -5.75 -7.36 11.45
N VAL A 104 -6.88 -7.71 10.83
CA VAL A 104 -6.99 -7.81 9.37
C VAL A 104 -6.77 -6.45 8.70
N MET A 105 -7.31 -5.38 9.27
CA MET A 105 -7.11 -4.01 8.78
C MET A 105 -5.64 -3.58 8.89
N PHE A 106 -4.97 -3.93 9.99
CA PHE A 106 -3.54 -3.73 10.16
C PHE A 106 -2.73 -4.43 9.05
N TYR A 107 -3.04 -5.70 8.78
CA TYR A 107 -2.39 -6.45 7.71
C TYR A 107 -2.60 -5.77 6.34
N PHE A 108 -3.82 -5.32 6.03
CA PHE A 108 -4.10 -4.64 4.78
C PHE A 108 -3.41 -3.28 4.67
N ILE A 109 -3.32 -2.46 5.73
CA ILE A 109 -2.60 -1.18 5.65
C ILE A 109 -1.09 -1.40 5.46
N GLN A 110 -0.52 -2.39 6.14
CA GLN A 110 0.89 -2.76 5.98
C GLN A 110 1.16 -3.22 4.54
N ARG A 111 0.31 -4.10 4.00
CA ARG A 111 0.44 -4.59 2.61
C ARG A 111 0.25 -3.44 1.61
N LEU A 112 -0.72 -2.55 1.84
CA LEU A 112 -0.96 -1.39 0.99
C LEU A 112 0.26 -0.47 0.94
N TYR A 113 0.85 -0.17 2.09
CA TYR A 113 2.07 0.62 2.21
C TYR A 113 3.25 -0.03 1.46
N SER A 114 3.53 -1.30 1.74
CA SER A 114 4.64 -2.02 1.11
C SER A 114 4.50 -2.09 -0.42
N THR A 115 3.28 -2.36 -0.90
CA THR A 115 2.98 -2.37 -2.35
C THR A 115 3.17 -0.99 -2.96
N ASN A 116 2.74 0.07 -2.28
CA ASN A 116 2.94 1.44 -2.75
C ASN A 116 4.42 1.81 -2.87
N LEU A 117 5.26 1.40 -1.89
CA LEU A 117 6.70 1.58 -1.97
C LEU A 117 7.36 0.76 -3.08
N SER A 118 6.89 -0.47 -3.33
CA SER A 118 7.39 -1.28 -4.44
C SER A 118 7.08 -0.62 -5.78
N VAL A 119 5.84 -0.17 -5.98
CA VAL A 119 5.43 0.59 -7.16
C VAL A 119 6.31 1.83 -7.34
N MET A 120 6.52 2.60 -6.27
CA MET A 120 7.39 3.78 -6.31
C MET A 120 8.80 3.47 -6.79
N ARG A 121 9.43 2.45 -6.20
CA ARG A 121 10.80 2.05 -6.54
C ARG A 121 10.90 1.57 -7.98
N ASN A 122 9.91 0.78 -8.43
CA ASN A 122 9.91 0.30 -9.80
C ASN A 122 9.75 1.43 -10.82
N PHE A 123 8.89 2.42 -10.56
CA PHE A 123 8.78 3.60 -11.44
C PHE A 123 10.09 4.40 -11.53
N MET A 124 10.80 4.57 -10.40
CA MET A 124 12.11 5.23 -10.42
C MET A 124 13.12 4.42 -11.22
N TYR A 125 13.12 3.10 -11.05
CA TYR A 125 14.01 2.19 -11.77
C TYR A 125 13.70 2.13 -13.28
N LEU A 126 12.43 2.09 -13.66
CA LEU A 126 11.99 2.18 -15.06
C LEU A 126 12.43 3.49 -15.71
N GLY A 127 12.38 4.61 -14.98
CA GLY A 127 12.92 5.88 -15.44
C GLY A 127 14.44 5.88 -15.62
N ALA A 128 15.19 5.13 -14.81
CA ALA A 128 16.63 4.96 -14.98
C ALA A 128 16.96 4.07 -16.19
N LEU A 129 16.28 2.94 -16.34
CA LEU A 129 16.39 2.07 -17.51
C LEU A 129 16.05 2.79 -18.81
N GLU A 130 15.01 3.63 -18.81
CA GLU A 130 14.65 4.44 -19.97
C GLU A 130 15.81 5.35 -20.39
N LYS A 131 16.46 6.03 -19.44
CA LYS A 131 17.61 6.90 -19.72
C LYS A 131 18.79 6.11 -20.30
N GLU A 132 19.09 4.95 -19.74
CA GLU A 132 20.17 4.07 -20.21
C GLU A 132 19.90 3.57 -21.64
N ILE A 133 18.69 3.09 -21.92
CA ILE A 133 18.30 2.62 -23.27
C ILE A 133 18.34 3.78 -24.28
N ARG A 134 17.83 4.96 -23.92
CA ARG A 134 17.90 6.14 -24.79
C ARG A 134 19.35 6.53 -25.09
N GLY A 135 20.24 6.47 -24.08
CA GLY A 135 21.67 6.72 -24.24
C GLY A 135 22.32 5.76 -25.23
N HIS A 136 22.11 4.45 -25.07
CA HIS A 136 22.70 3.45 -25.97
C HIS A 136 22.15 3.51 -27.39
N MET A 137 20.86 3.81 -27.57
CA MET A 137 20.23 3.92 -28.88
C MET A 137 20.34 5.31 -29.52
N HIS A 138 21.01 6.27 -28.86
CA HIS A 138 21.10 7.67 -29.32
C HIS A 138 19.72 8.28 -29.64
N LEU A 139 18.69 7.90 -28.87
CA LEU A 139 17.33 8.39 -29.08
C LEU A 139 17.19 9.80 -28.50
N PRO A 140 16.51 10.72 -29.21
CA PRO A 140 16.24 12.04 -28.68
C PRO A 140 15.27 11.94 -27.49
N THR A 141 15.34 12.92 -26.57
CA THR A 141 14.62 12.91 -25.29
C THR A 141 13.10 12.97 -25.45
N ASP A 142 12.63 13.47 -26.58
CA ASP A 142 11.22 13.56 -26.98
C ASP A 142 10.71 12.35 -27.77
N SER A 143 11.57 11.34 -28.02
CA SER A 143 11.16 10.13 -28.76
C SER A 143 9.99 9.42 -28.06
N ILE A 144 9.00 9.05 -28.87
CA ILE A 144 7.76 8.35 -28.48
C ILE A 144 7.96 6.87 -28.11
N ALA A 145 9.19 6.35 -28.25
CA ALA A 145 9.53 4.98 -27.91
C ALA A 145 9.16 4.63 -26.45
N PHE A 146 9.16 5.64 -25.55
CA PHE A 146 8.79 5.50 -24.15
C PHE A 146 7.69 6.50 -23.80
N THR A 147 6.45 6.15 -24.15
CA THR A 147 5.24 6.95 -23.87
C THR A 147 4.45 6.46 -22.66
N ARG A 148 4.75 5.25 -22.19
CA ARG A 148 4.01 4.57 -21.13
C ARG A 148 4.42 5.04 -19.74
N GLU A 149 5.72 5.16 -19.49
CA GLU A 149 6.28 5.53 -18.19
C GLU A 149 7.50 6.42 -18.39
N GLY A 150 7.70 7.41 -17.52
CA GLY A 150 8.82 8.36 -17.61
C GLY A 150 8.39 9.83 -17.67
N GLY A 151 9.30 10.69 -18.14
CA GLY A 151 9.12 12.15 -18.16
C GLY A 151 7.87 12.60 -18.93
N PHE A 152 7.48 11.87 -19.98
CA PHE A 152 6.28 12.16 -20.76
C PHE A 152 4.97 11.94 -19.96
N TYR A 153 4.87 10.84 -19.20
CA TYR A 153 3.71 10.54 -18.35
C TYR A 153 3.62 11.50 -17.16
N TRP A 154 4.74 11.74 -16.47
CA TRP A 154 4.79 12.65 -15.32
C TRP A 154 4.55 14.12 -15.72
N GLY A 155 5.06 14.55 -16.87
CA GLY A 155 4.90 15.91 -17.39
C GLY A 155 3.48 16.24 -17.86
N LYS A 156 2.67 15.24 -18.23
CA LYS A 156 1.30 15.43 -18.74
C LYS A 156 0.19 14.99 -17.78
N ARG A 157 0.53 14.69 -16.52
CA ARG A 157 -0.45 14.28 -15.51
C ARG A 157 -1.46 15.40 -15.23
N ARG A 158 -2.70 15.23 -15.66
CA ARG A 158 -3.80 16.19 -15.43
C ARG A 158 -4.10 16.32 -13.94
N MET A 159 -4.60 17.48 -13.52
CA MET A 159 -4.92 17.79 -12.11
C MET A 159 -5.81 16.74 -11.44
N MET A 160 -6.81 16.18 -12.16
CA MET A 160 -7.68 15.11 -11.64
C MET A 160 -6.92 13.81 -11.31
N GLN A 161 -5.83 13.50 -12.02
CA GLN A 161 -4.98 12.35 -11.70
C GLN A 161 -4.13 12.60 -10.45
N LYS A 162 -3.82 13.86 -10.12
CA LYS A 162 -3.17 14.24 -8.86
C LYS A 162 -4.18 14.24 -7.70
N ALA A 163 -5.46 14.46 -7.96
CA ALA A 163 -6.51 14.45 -6.95
C ALA A 163 -6.84 13.04 -6.43
N SER A 164 -6.62 11.99 -7.24
CA SER A 164 -6.93 10.61 -6.83
C SER A 164 -6.18 10.18 -5.57
N LYS A 165 -4.92 10.60 -5.38
CA LYS A 165 -4.17 10.25 -4.16
C LYS A 165 -4.82 10.81 -2.89
N TRP A 166 -5.36 12.03 -2.97
CA TRP A 166 -6.05 12.68 -1.85
C TRP A 166 -7.35 11.96 -1.53
N LEU A 167 -8.08 11.52 -2.55
CA LEU A 167 -9.28 10.70 -2.36
C LEU A 167 -8.95 9.43 -1.56
N TYR A 168 -7.87 8.72 -1.90
CA TYR A 168 -7.49 7.49 -1.19
C TYR A 168 -7.12 7.78 0.27
N ILE A 169 -6.31 8.82 0.52
CA ILE A 169 -5.91 9.23 1.88
C ILE A 169 -7.12 9.62 2.72
N ILE A 170 -8.02 10.45 2.17
CA ILE A 170 -9.20 10.97 2.86
C ILE A 170 -10.20 9.84 3.15
N VAL A 171 -10.47 8.97 2.18
CA VAL A 171 -11.36 7.81 2.38
C VAL A 171 -10.81 6.92 3.49
N LEU A 172 -9.51 6.60 3.48
CA LEU A 172 -8.90 5.81 4.55
C LEU A 172 -8.98 6.53 5.89
N PHE A 173 -8.74 7.85 5.94
CA PHE A 173 -8.85 8.62 7.18
C PHE A 173 -10.26 8.54 7.77
N ILE A 174 -11.29 8.79 6.95
CA ILE A 174 -12.70 8.83 7.36
C ILE A 174 -13.19 7.47 7.86
N ILE A 175 -12.68 6.36 7.35
CA ILE A 175 -13.14 5.03 7.78
C ILE A 175 -12.26 4.42 8.89
N LEU A 176 -10.93 4.57 8.78
CA LEU A 176 -9.96 3.89 9.63
C LEU A 176 -9.88 4.55 11.01
N ILE A 177 -9.81 5.88 11.04
CA ILE A 177 -9.61 6.62 12.29
C ILE A 177 -10.85 6.51 13.18
N PRO A 178 -12.09 6.71 12.69
CA PRO A 178 -13.28 6.49 13.51
C PRO A 178 -13.43 5.05 13.99
N PHE A 179 -13.13 4.06 13.14
CA PHE A 179 -13.16 2.65 13.57
C PHE A 179 -12.22 2.41 14.75
N ILE A 180 -10.96 2.84 14.64
CA ILE A 180 -9.96 2.69 15.72
C ILE A 180 -10.41 3.45 16.97
N ALA A 181 -10.82 4.71 16.83
CA ALA A 181 -11.23 5.54 17.95
C ALA A 181 -12.40 4.94 18.73
N PHE A 182 -13.46 4.53 18.03
CA PHE A 182 -14.63 3.91 18.64
C PHE A 182 -14.31 2.52 19.20
N LYS A 183 -13.42 1.75 18.57
CA LYS A 183 -13.04 0.42 19.06
C LYS A 183 -12.30 0.53 20.39
N ILE A 184 -11.29 1.39 20.44
CA ILE A 184 -10.53 1.64 21.66
C ILE A 184 -11.45 2.19 22.75
N GLN A 185 -12.33 3.14 22.43
CA GLN A 185 -13.32 3.64 23.38
C GLN A 185 -14.21 2.51 23.94
N ALA A 186 -14.67 1.58 23.10
CA ALA A 186 -15.48 0.43 23.52
C ALA A 186 -14.69 -0.55 24.41
N ASP A 187 -13.39 -0.70 24.19
CA ASP A 187 -12.53 -1.59 24.99
C ASP A 187 -12.19 -1.02 26.37
N PHE A 188 -12.27 0.31 26.56
CA PHE A 188 -12.09 0.96 27.86
C PHE A 188 -13.31 0.85 28.79
N ASN A 189 -14.38 0.19 28.38
CA ASN A 189 -15.51 -0.07 29.27
C ASN A 189 -15.08 -0.94 30.48
N PRO A 190 -15.58 -0.67 31.70
CA PRO A 190 -15.17 -1.39 32.91
C PRO A 190 -15.32 -2.92 32.82
N GLU A 191 -16.34 -3.39 32.08
CA GLU A 191 -16.59 -4.81 31.82
C GLU A 191 -15.47 -5.49 31.01
N ASN A 192 -14.81 -4.73 30.13
CA ASN A 192 -13.71 -5.19 29.29
C ASN A 192 -12.33 -5.04 29.97
N LEU A 193 -12.27 -4.38 31.14
CA LEU A 193 -11.04 -4.20 31.92
C LEU A 193 -10.77 -5.37 32.88
N ALA A 194 -11.73 -6.28 33.05
CA ALA A 194 -11.58 -7.48 33.88
C ALA A 194 -10.65 -8.52 33.23
N TRP A 195 -10.08 -9.40 34.05
CA TRP A 195 -9.34 -10.57 33.57
C TRP A 195 -10.29 -11.56 32.85
N PRO A 196 -9.96 -12.09 31.65
CA PRO A 196 -8.72 -11.95 30.86
C PRO A 196 -8.75 -10.89 29.75
N THR A 197 -9.83 -10.11 29.65
CA THR A 197 -10.14 -9.20 28.53
C THR A 197 -9.14 -8.04 28.36
N TRP A 198 -8.44 -7.65 29.42
CA TRP A 198 -7.37 -6.63 29.35
C TRP A 198 -6.22 -7.00 28.37
N ILE A 199 -5.99 -8.29 28.10
CA ILE A 199 -5.01 -8.74 27.11
C ILE A 199 -5.44 -8.30 25.70
N ILE A 200 -6.74 -8.42 25.40
CA ILE A 200 -7.31 -8.02 24.11
C ILE A 200 -7.18 -6.51 23.93
N LEU A 201 -7.52 -5.72 24.96
CA LEU A 201 -7.31 -4.27 24.95
C LEU A 201 -5.85 -3.91 24.66
N THR A 202 -4.90 -4.58 25.31
CA THR A 202 -3.46 -4.33 25.11
C THR A 202 -3.05 -4.59 23.66
N VAL A 203 -3.50 -5.72 23.10
CA VAL A 203 -3.27 -6.05 21.68
C VAL A 203 -3.89 -5.00 20.77
N ASP A 204 -5.14 -4.62 21.02
CA ASP A 204 -5.86 -3.66 20.18
C ASP A 204 -5.22 -2.27 20.20
N VAL A 205 -4.71 -1.81 21.36
CA VAL A 205 -3.94 -0.55 21.45
C VAL A 205 -2.66 -0.64 20.63
N ILE A 206 -1.87 -1.70 20.76
CA ILE A 206 -0.61 -1.88 20.01
C ILE A 206 -0.90 -1.90 18.51
N VAL A 207 -1.85 -2.73 18.08
CA VAL A 207 -2.23 -2.87 16.67
C VAL A 207 -2.78 -1.56 16.11
N SER A 208 -3.55 -0.80 16.90
CA SER A 208 -4.06 0.51 16.51
C SER A 208 -2.95 1.52 16.28
N LEU A 209 -1.97 1.60 17.19
CA LEU A 209 -0.82 2.48 17.05
C LEU A 209 0.00 2.15 15.80
N MET A 210 0.24 0.85 15.57
CA MET A 210 0.94 0.41 14.35
C MET A 210 0.13 0.73 13.09
N THR A 211 -1.19 0.51 13.10
CA THR A 211 -2.09 0.80 11.98
C THR A 211 -2.07 2.27 11.60
N ILE A 212 -2.14 3.17 12.60
CA ILE A 212 -2.06 4.62 12.40
C ILE A 212 -0.69 5.01 11.84
N SER A 213 0.39 4.44 12.37
CA SER A 213 1.76 4.69 11.88
C SER A 213 1.93 4.29 10.41
N TYR A 214 1.47 3.09 10.01
CA TYR A 214 1.52 2.66 8.62
C TYR A 214 0.61 3.49 7.70
N TRP A 215 -0.56 3.91 8.17
CA TRP A 215 -1.41 4.83 7.41
C TRP A 215 -0.75 6.20 7.21
N TRP A 216 -0.05 6.71 8.22
CA TRP A 216 0.70 7.95 8.13
C TRP A 216 1.83 7.84 7.09
N GLU A 217 2.63 6.78 7.15
CA GLU A 217 3.70 6.51 6.18
C GLU A 217 3.17 6.30 4.76
N TYR A 218 2.03 5.62 4.61
CA TYR A 218 1.32 5.52 3.34
C TYR A 218 0.90 6.90 2.80
N SER A 219 0.36 7.75 3.65
CA SER A 219 -0.09 9.10 3.27
C SER A 219 1.10 9.98 2.88
N TYR A 220 2.15 9.97 3.69
CA TYR A 220 3.39 10.71 3.45
C TYR A 220 4.09 10.26 2.15
N SER A 221 4.27 8.96 1.96
CA SER A 221 4.85 8.41 0.72
C SER A 221 4.00 8.78 -0.50
N SER A 222 2.67 8.65 -0.39
CA SER A 222 1.75 8.99 -1.49
C SER A 222 1.79 10.46 -1.91
N ILE A 223 2.03 11.38 -0.97
CA ILE A 223 2.18 12.81 -1.26
C ILE A 223 3.54 13.09 -1.93
N ASN A 224 4.61 12.49 -1.42
CA ASN A 224 5.97 12.73 -1.92
C ASN A 224 6.28 12.07 -3.27
N LEU A 225 5.44 11.14 -3.73
CA LEU A 225 5.54 10.50 -5.05
C LEU A 225 5.56 11.48 -6.23
N ASP A 226 4.94 12.65 -6.10
CA ASP A 226 4.82 13.63 -7.19
C ASP A 226 6.02 14.58 -7.29
N LYS A 227 7.02 14.46 -6.40
CA LYS A 227 8.27 15.19 -6.57
C LYS A 227 9.11 14.39 -7.55
N PRO A 228 9.33 14.85 -8.80
CA PRO A 228 10.33 14.21 -9.63
C PRO A 228 11.66 14.28 -8.88
N LYS A 229 12.06 13.17 -8.26
CA LYS A 229 13.46 12.92 -7.93
C LYS A 229 14.17 12.56 -9.23
N MET A 230 14.02 13.41 -10.24
CA MET A 230 15.07 13.52 -11.23
C MET A 230 16.19 14.14 -10.42
N SER A 231 17.23 13.35 -10.14
CA SER A 231 18.53 13.90 -9.85
C SER A 231 18.72 15.06 -10.82
N ALA A 232 18.63 16.28 -10.29
CA ALA A 232 19.20 17.44 -10.92
C ALA A 232 20.70 17.20 -10.86
N GLU A 233 21.17 16.32 -11.74
CA GLU A 233 22.55 16.34 -12.15
C GLU A 233 22.68 17.69 -12.84
N LYS A 234 23.24 18.63 -12.09
CA LYS A 234 23.70 19.90 -12.61
C LYS A 234 24.74 19.56 -13.66
N THR A 235 24.32 19.43 -14.92
CA THR A 235 25.21 19.64 -16.05
C THR A 235 25.41 21.15 -16.15
N GLY A 236 26.51 21.59 -15.53
CA GLY A 236 27.10 22.91 -15.61
C GLY A 236 28.54 22.79 -15.18
#